data_AF-A0A7G1IP28-F1
#
_entry.id   AF-A0A7G1IP28-F1
#
_cell.length_a   1.000
_cell.length_b   1.000
_cell.length_c   1.000
_cell.angle_alpha   90.00
_cell.angle_beta   90.00
_cell.angle_gamma   90.00
#
_symmetry.space_group_name_H-M   'P 1'
#
loop_
_entity.id
_entity.type
_entity.pdbx_description
1 polymer ?
#
loop_
_entity_poly.entity_id
_entity_poly.type
_entity_poly.pdbx_seq_one_letter_code
_entity_poly.pdbx_strand_id
1 'polypeptide(L)'
;MGLGLGGVGGHGGIAPTGTGGDGGTGGGGLGLIGSGGNGGDAGSGVGAASGGDGGNAGAVLNGTYQASIYGDGGNGGNGVNGGSGGKGGSAGQAGGTAGRNGSP
;
A
#
# COMPACT_ATOMS: atom_id res chain seq x y z
N MET A 1 -22.00 -3.64 -12.31
CA MET A 1 -21.15 -2.58 -11.74
C MET A 1 -20.72 -3.03 -10.36
N GLY A 2 -19.43 -3.29 -10.13
CA GLY A 2 -18.94 -3.94 -8.90
C GLY A 2 -17.98 -3.07 -8.11
N LEU A 3 -17.85 -3.40 -6.82
CA LEU A 3 -16.86 -2.83 -5.91
C LEU A 3 -15.58 -3.69 -5.92
N GLY A 4 -14.43 -3.05 -6.00
CA GLY A 4 -13.12 -3.73 -5.91
C GLY A 4 -12.38 -3.30 -4.65
N LEU A 5 -12.11 -4.25 -3.75
CA LEU A 5 -11.38 -3.99 -2.50
C LEU A 5 -10.00 -4.65 -2.53
N GLY A 6 -8.96 -3.84 -2.46
CA GLY A 6 -7.58 -4.29 -2.33
C GLY A 6 -7.24 -4.77 -0.92
N GLY A 7 -6.45 -5.83 -0.81
CA GLY A 7 -6.00 -6.36 0.47
C GLY A 7 -5.00 -5.43 1.17
N VAL A 8 -5.02 -5.39 2.50
CA VAL A 8 -4.03 -4.62 3.28
C VAL A 8 -2.70 -5.36 3.29
N GLY A 9 -1.61 -4.61 3.19
CA GLY A 9 -0.25 -5.10 3.30
C GLY A 9 0.07 -5.60 4.71
N GLY A 10 0.78 -6.72 4.81
CA GLY A 10 1.19 -7.29 6.09
C GLY A 10 2.16 -6.38 6.84
N HIS A 11 2.11 -6.38 8.17
CA HIS A 11 3.13 -5.69 8.97
C HIS A 11 4.46 -6.43 8.90
N GLY A 12 5.55 -5.66 8.93
CA GLY A 12 6.89 -6.22 8.97
C GLY A 12 7.15 -7.01 10.26
N GLY A 13 7.98 -8.04 10.15
CA GLY A 13 8.32 -8.91 11.29
C GLY A 13 9.17 -8.22 12.36
N ILE A 14 9.04 -8.65 13.61
CA ILE A 14 9.82 -8.09 14.73
C ILE A 14 11.14 -8.85 14.88
N ALA A 15 12.24 -8.11 15.02
CA ALA A 15 13.56 -8.67 15.30
C ALA A 15 14.26 -7.87 16.42
N PRO A 16 14.11 -8.27 17.70
CA PRO A 16 14.56 -7.46 18.85
C PRO A 16 16.07 -7.17 18.88
N THR A 17 16.88 -8.06 18.31
CA THR A 17 18.34 -7.93 18.24
C THR A 17 18.85 -7.72 16.81
N GLY A 18 17.97 -7.47 15.85
CA GLY A 18 18.31 -7.39 14.43
C GLY A 18 17.47 -6.36 13.68
N THR A 19 17.46 -6.45 12.35
CA THR A 19 16.61 -5.60 11.50
C THR A 19 15.22 -6.20 11.43
N GLY A 20 14.19 -5.39 11.74
CA GLY A 20 12.80 -5.79 11.51
C GLY A 20 12.53 -6.06 10.02
N GLY A 21 11.41 -6.72 9.73
CA GLY A 21 10.99 -6.93 8.34
C GLY A 21 10.38 -5.66 7.73
N ASP A 22 10.43 -5.54 6.42
CA ASP A 22 9.69 -4.50 5.71
C ASP A 22 8.17 -4.77 5.76
N GLY A 23 7.40 -3.69 5.67
CA GLY A 23 5.96 -3.77 5.49
C GLY A 23 5.58 -4.30 4.11
N GLY A 24 4.54 -5.12 4.05
CA GLY A 24 4.00 -5.65 2.80
C GLY A 24 3.24 -4.58 2.01
N THR A 25 3.23 -4.71 0.69
CA THR A 25 2.46 -3.81 -0.19
C THR A 25 0.96 -4.09 -0.10
N GLY A 26 0.16 -3.03 -0.10
CA GLY A 26 -1.29 -3.11 -0.26
C GLY A 26 -1.69 -3.58 -1.67
N GLY A 27 -2.72 -4.40 -1.76
CA GLY A 27 -3.28 -4.89 -3.01
C GLY A 27 -4.11 -3.84 -3.73
N GLY A 28 -4.21 -3.97 -5.04
CA GLY A 28 -5.06 -3.12 -5.88
C GLY A 28 -6.56 -3.48 -5.76
N GLY A 29 -7.44 -2.48 -5.85
CA GLY A 29 -8.90 -2.67 -5.85
C GLY A 29 -9.53 -2.29 -7.19
N LEU A 30 -9.86 -3.27 -8.02
CA LEU A 30 -10.47 -3.05 -9.35
C LEU A 30 -11.99 -3.22 -9.35
N GLY A 31 -12.71 -2.19 -9.79
CA GLY A 31 -14.16 -2.19 -9.96
C GLY A 31 -14.67 -0.93 -10.66
N LEU A 32 -15.99 -0.72 -10.67
CA LEU A 32 -16.55 0.59 -10.99
C LEU A 32 -16.09 1.62 -9.96
N ILE A 33 -16.17 1.22 -8.69
CA ILE A 33 -15.58 1.91 -7.55
C ILE A 33 -14.53 0.98 -6.97
N GLY A 34 -13.27 1.41 -6.97
CA GLY A 34 -12.14 0.68 -6.44
C GLY A 34 -11.61 1.31 -5.15
N SER A 35 -11.06 0.50 -4.26
CA SER A 35 -10.29 0.98 -3.12
C SER A 35 -9.02 0.16 -3.01
N GLY A 36 -7.87 0.81 -3.17
CA GLY A 36 -6.59 0.18 -2.90
C GLY A 36 -6.40 -0.11 -1.42
N GLY A 37 -5.77 -1.23 -1.10
CA GLY A 37 -5.43 -1.56 0.29
C GLY A 37 -4.24 -0.74 0.79
N ASN A 38 -4.18 -0.41 2.07
CA ASN A 38 -3.02 0.26 2.63
C ASN A 38 -1.79 -0.67 2.62
N GLY A 39 -0.60 -0.10 2.46
CA GLY A 39 0.65 -0.79 2.75
C GLY A 39 0.81 -1.02 4.25
N GLY A 40 1.54 -2.06 4.61
CA GLY A 40 1.85 -2.39 6.00
C GLY A 40 3.00 -1.54 6.53
N ASP A 41 2.99 -1.27 7.83
CA ASP A 41 4.12 -0.63 8.50
C ASP A 41 5.30 -1.60 8.61
N ALA A 42 6.50 -1.03 8.63
CA ALA A 42 7.72 -1.76 8.91
C ALA A 42 7.70 -2.40 10.31
N GLY A 43 8.40 -3.52 10.43
CA GLY A 43 8.56 -4.26 11.67
C GLY A 43 9.61 -3.64 12.59
N SER A 44 9.42 -3.82 13.90
CA SER A 44 10.34 -3.27 14.90
C SER A 44 11.65 -4.06 14.98
N GLY A 45 12.76 -3.34 15.19
CA GLY A 45 14.09 -3.89 15.42
C GLY A 45 15.08 -2.76 15.71
N VAL A 46 16.37 -3.05 15.65
CA VAL A 46 17.44 -2.04 15.80
C VAL A 46 17.91 -1.48 14.46
N GLY A 47 17.68 -2.21 13.36
CA GLY A 47 18.01 -1.79 12.01
C GLY A 47 16.87 -1.03 11.31
N ALA A 48 17.22 -0.36 10.21
CA ALA A 48 16.26 0.32 9.33
C ALA A 48 15.38 -0.69 8.59
N ALA A 49 14.07 -0.45 8.55
CA ALA A 49 13.09 -1.23 7.80
C ALA A 49 12.05 -0.30 7.17
N SER A 50 11.61 -0.62 5.97
CA SER A 50 10.75 0.25 5.15
C SER A 50 9.28 -0.16 5.26
N GLY A 51 8.39 0.83 5.20
CA GLY A 51 6.96 0.58 5.06
C GLY A 51 6.62 0.12 3.65
N GLY A 52 5.52 -0.62 3.52
CA GLY A 52 5.03 -1.09 2.23
C GLY A 52 4.25 -0.02 1.48
N ASP A 53 4.29 -0.06 0.14
CA ASP A 53 3.48 0.82 -0.70
C ASP A 53 1.98 0.51 -0.55
N GLY A 54 1.15 1.54 -0.64
CA GLY A 54 -0.30 1.41 -0.75
C GLY A 54 -0.73 0.95 -2.14
N GLY A 55 -1.82 0.19 -2.20
CA GLY A 55 -2.39 -0.32 -3.43
C GLY A 55 -3.15 0.76 -4.20
N ASN A 56 -3.24 0.59 -5.51
CA ASN A 56 -3.98 1.51 -6.37
C ASN A 56 -5.49 1.21 -6.35
N ALA A 57 -6.31 2.21 -6.67
CA ALA A 57 -7.71 2.02 -7.08
C ALA A 57 -7.78 1.41 -8.50
N GLY A 58 -7.23 0.23 -8.67
CA GLY A 58 -7.08 -0.50 -9.91
C GLY A 58 -6.23 -1.75 -9.68
N ALA A 59 -6.15 -2.64 -10.65
CA ALA A 59 -5.34 -3.85 -10.55
C ALA A 59 -4.65 -4.16 -11.86
N VAL A 60 -3.54 -4.89 -11.78
CA VAL A 60 -2.90 -5.47 -12.96
C VAL A 60 -3.64 -6.76 -13.30
N LEU A 61 -4.32 -6.76 -14.45
CA LEU A 61 -4.97 -7.92 -15.03
C LEU A 61 -4.18 -8.33 -16.26
N ASN A 62 -3.72 -9.58 -16.30
CA ASN A 62 -3.02 -10.13 -17.47
C ASN A 62 -1.84 -9.25 -17.92
N GLY A 63 -1.08 -8.69 -16.97
CA GLY A 63 0.08 -7.82 -17.23
C GLY A 63 -0.24 -6.38 -17.60
N THR A 64 -1.53 -6.01 -17.71
CA THR A 64 -1.94 -4.63 -18.01
C THR A 64 -2.62 -4.02 -16.80
N TYR A 65 -2.21 -2.80 -16.44
CA TYR A 65 -2.90 -2.06 -15.39
C TYR A 65 -4.27 -1.60 -15.87
N GLN A 66 -5.32 -2.00 -15.16
CA GLN A 66 -6.66 -1.44 -15.28
C GLN A 66 -6.96 -0.61 -14.04
N ALA A 67 -7.23 0.67 -14.23
CA ALA A 67 -7.73 1.52 -13.17
C ALA A 67 -9.25 1.36 -13.05
N SER A 68 -9.75 1.47 -11.82
CA SER A 68 -11.16 1.65 -11.55
C SER A 68 -11.64 3.00 -12.08
N ILE A 69 -12.93 3.12 -12.42
CA ILE A 69 -13.46 4.40 -12.89
C ILE A 69 -13.42 5.42 -11.76
N TYR A 70 -13.94 5.09 -10.59
CA TYR A 70 -13.81 5.90 -9.38
C TYR A 70 -13.05 5.10 -8.32
N GLY A 71 -12.40 5.77 -7.38
CA GLY A 71 -11.81 5.06 -6.26
C GLY A 71 -10.64 5.72 -5.56
N ASP A 72 -10.41 5.32 -4.31
CA ASP A 72 -9.33 5.82 -3.48
C ASP A 72 -8.14 4.86 -3.48
N GLY A 73 -6.93 5.40 -3.59
CA GLY A 73 -5.70 4.67 -3.38
C GLY A 73 -5.45 4.40 -1.89
N GLY A 74 -4.79 3.28 -1.58
CA GLY A 74 -4.37 2.97 -0.22
C GLY A 74 -3.18 3.82 0.21
N ASN A 75 -3.08 4.14 1.50
CA ASN A 75 -1.91 4.82 2.06
C ASN A 75 -0.70 3.86 2.10
N GLY A 76 0.51 4.39 1.95
CA GLY A 76 1.72 3.66 2.27
C GLY A 76 1.90 3.49 3.77
N GLY A 77 2.57 2.41 4.18
CA GLY A 77 2.96 2.18 5.57
C GLY A 77 4.21 2.95 5.94
N ASN A 78 4.45 3.13 7.24
CA ASN A 78 5.58 3.85 7.79
C ASN A 78 6.83 2.96 7.86
N GLY A 79 7.99 3.56 7.62
CA GLY A 79 9.30 3.00 7.94
C GLY A 79 9.64 3.15 9.43
N VAL A 80 10.75 2.54 9.83
CA VAL A 80 11.33 2.71 11.16
C VAL A 80 12.86 2.80 11.10
N ASN A 81 13.46 3.43 12.10
CA ASN A 81 14.91 3.56 12.29
C ASN A 81 15.65 4.12 11.05
N GLY A 82 15.01 5.06 10.34
CA GLY A 82 15.55 5.66 9.12
C GLY A 82 15.27 4.87 7.84
N GLY A 83 14.47 3.81 7.90
CA GLY A 83 13.88 3.17 6.71
C GLY A 83 12.87 4.11 6.04
N SER A 84 12.58 3.91 4.76
CA SER A 84 11.64 4.77 4.05
C SER A 84 10.18 4.40 4.35
N GLY A 85 9.29 5.38 4.37
CA GLY A 85 7.87 5.12 4.24
C GLY A 85 7.49 4.65 2.84
N GLY A 86 6.42 3.86 2.75
CA GLY A 86 5.84 3.43 1.49
C GLY A 86 5.12 4.56 0.76
N LYS A 87 5.04 4.47 -0.56
CA LYS A 87 4.27 5.40 -1.41
C LYS A 87 2.78 5.12 -1.28
N GLY A 88 1.97 6.16 -1.32
CA GLY A 88 0.52 6.01 -1.48
C GLY A 88 0.14 5.55 -2.88
N GLY A 89 -0.96 4.80 -2.97
CA GLY A 89 -1.52 4.33 -4.24
C GLY A 89 -2.29 5.40 -5.00
N SER A 90 -2.49 5.19 -6.30
CA SER A 90 -3.22 6.11 -7.17
C SER A 90 -4.74 6.00 -7.02
N ALA A 91 -5.44 7.11 -7.25
CA ALA A 91 -6.90 7.16 -7.35
C ALA A 91 -7.43 6.52 -8.66
N GLY A 92 -8.76 6.40 -8.76
CA GLY A 92 -9.48 5.98 -9.97
C GLY A 92 -9.41 7.01 -11.11
N GLN A 93 -9.75 6.59 -12.32
CA GLN A 93 -9.58 7.37 -13.56
C GLN A 93 -10.38 8.68 -13.58
N ALA A 94 -11.61 8.65 -13.08
CA ALA A 94 -12.60 9.71 -13.16
C ALA A 94 -12.86 10.38 -11.79
N GLY A 95 -12.25 9.90 -10.70
CA GLY A 95 -12.34 10.53 -9.39
C GLY A 95 -11.94 9.62 -8.22
N GLY A 96 -11.78 10.25 -7.06
CA GLY A 96 -11.29 9.65 -5.81
C GLY A 96 -10.03 10.33 -5.30
N THR A 97 -9.43 9.76 -4.26
CA THR A 97 -8.32 10.35 -3.51
C THR A 97 -7.09 9.46 -3.62
N ALA A 98 -5.94 10.05 -3.95
CA ALA A 98 -4.68 9.32 -3.89
C ALA A 98 -4.30 9.02 -2.42
N GLY A 99 -3.66 7.89 -2.21
CA GLY A 99 -3.13 7.52 -0.91
C GLY A 99 -2.01 8.46 -0.46
N ARG A 100 -1.86 8.61 0.85
CA ARG A 100 -0.72 9.33 1.46
C ARG A 100 0.50 8.43 1.53
N ASN A 101 1.68 9.02 1.38
CA ASN A 101 2.93 8.32 1.67
C ASN A 101 3.06 8.11 3.18
N GLY A 102 3.66 7.00 3.57
CA GLY A 102 4.06 6.73 4.95
C GLY A 102 5.25 7.60 5.37
N SER A 103 5.44 7.74 6.68
CA SER A 103 6.60 8.42 7.24
C SER A 103 7.85 7.51 7.19
N PRO A 104 9.06 8.09 7.10
CA PRO A 104 10.30 7.36 7.40
C PRO A 104 10.39 6.93 8.89
#